data_AF-A0A5K0UUT6-F1
#
_entry.id   AF-A0A5K0UUT6-F1
#
_cell.length_a   1.000
_cell.length_b   1.000
_cell.length_c   1.000
_cell.angle_alpha   90.00
_cell.angle_beta   90.00
_cell.angle_gamma   90.00
#
_symmetry.space_group_name_H-M   'P 1'
#
loop_
_entity.id
_entity.type
_entity.pdbx_description
1 polymer ?
#
loop_
_entity_poly.entity_id
_entity_poly.type
_entity_poly.pdbx_seq_one_letter_code
_entity_poly.pdbx_strand_id
1 'polypeptide(L)' 'HDSAGPRMDIVVEEDGQQTGFLAHDIEGYADAIVNIMQMSDAERLNIAAAARKRASRFSEERFYEDFKAAVRPVFCN' A
#
# COMPACT_ATOMS: atom_id res chain seq x y z
N HIS A 1 10.52 11.51 10.27
CA HIS A 1 9.88 10.53 11.17
C HIS A 1 8.99 9.71 10.28
N ASP A 2 9.38 8.48 10.00
CA ASP A 2 8.94 7.75 8.82
C ASP A 2 7.65 7.00 9.12
N SER A 3 6.57 7.75 8.94
CA SER A 3 5.16 7.42 9.19
C SER A 3 4.81 7.24 10.67
N ALA A 4 3.58 7.57 11.03
CA ALA A 4 3.02 7.37 12.36
C ALA A 4 2.70 5.89 12.69
N GLY A 5 3.28 4.93 11.95
CA GLY A 5 3.05 3.49 12.09
C GLY A 5 4.33 2.65 11.90
N PRO A 6 4.25 1.30 11.96
CA PRO A 6 5.39 0.42 11.75
C PRO A 6 6.00 0.63 10.36
N ARG A 7 7.33 0.79 10.28
CA ARG A 7 8.07 0.97 9.02
C ARG A 7 7.76 -0.08 7.94
N MET A 8 7.35 -1.27 8.37
CA MET A 8 7.00 -2.41 7.53
C MET A 8 5.69 -2.24 6.74
N ASP A 9 4.87 -1.20 7.00
CA ASP A 9 3.53 -1.05 6.40
C ASP A 9 3.46 -0.10 5.19
N ILE A 10 4.50 0.69 4.92
CA ILE A 10 4.39 1.88 4.05
C ILE A 10 4.36 1.50 2.56
N VAL A 11 5.11 0.48 2.14
CA VAL A 11 5.10 -0.08 0.77
C VAL A 11 5.26 -1.58 0.87
N VAL A 12 4.18 -2.31 0.58
CA VAL A 12 4.10 -3.76 0.68
C VAL A 12 3.49 -4.27 -0.62
N GLU A 13 3.94 -5.43 -1.07
CA GLU A 13 3.42 -6.03 -2.30
C GLU A 13 1.93 -6.34 -2.18
N GLU A 14 1.19 -6.14 -3.27
CA GLU A 14 -0.20 -6.56 -3.43
C GLU A 14 -0.22 -7.67 -4.49
N ASP A 15 -0.56 -8.89 -4.11
CA ASP A 15 -0.48 -10.09 -4.96
C ASP A 15 0.89 -10.30 -5.63
N GLY A 16 1.98 -10.02 -4.91
CA GLY A 16 3.34 -10.09 -5.44
C GLY A 16 3.69 -8.97 -6.43
N GLN A 17 2.85 -7.94 -6.55
CA GLN A 17 3.13 -6.74 -7.34
C GLN A 17 3.56 -5.59 -6.44
N GLN A 18 4.62 -4.91 -6.85
CA GLN A 18 5.11 -3.71 -6.17
C GLN A 18 4.05 -2.60 -6.19
N THR A 19 3.79 -1.98 -5.04
CA THR A 19 2.78 -0.91 -4.89
C THR A 19 3.38 0.50 -4.85
N GLY A 20 4.72 0.61 -4.86
CA GLY A 20 5.44 1.87 -4.82
C GLY A 20 6.92 1.65 -4.53
N PHE A 21 7.65 2.72 -4.25
CA PHE A 21 9.06 2.68 -3.89
C PHE A 21 9.25 3.18 -2.46
N LEU A 22 10.08 2.48 -1.69
CA LEU A 22 10.46 2.90 -0.34
C LEU A 22 11.91 3.37 -0.38
N ALA A 23 12.14 4.62 0.01
CA ALA A 23 13.46 5.20 0.17
C ALA A 23 13.73 5.49 1.65
N HIS A 24 14.96 5.26 2.09
CA HIS A 24 15.38 5.45 3.49
C HIS A 24 16.29 6.67 3.68
N ASP A 25 16.81 7.22 2.60
CA ASP A 25 17.72 8.36 2.54
C ASP A 25 17.43 9.20 1.28
N ILE A 26 18.18 10.29 1.14
CA ILE A 26 18.00 11.27 0.06
C ILE A 26 18.44 10.68 -1.28
N GLU A 27 19.51 9.89 -1.26
CA GLU A 27 20.07 9.20 -2.41
C GLU A 27 19.07 8.18 -2.97
N GLY A 28 18.52 7.30 -2.14
CA GLY A 28 17.52 6.31 -2.55
C GLY A 28 16.22 6.96 -3.05
N TYR A 29 15.87 8.16 -2.54
CA TYR A 29 14.74 8.91 -3.07
C TYR A 29 15.02 9.42 -4.49
N ALA A 30 16.22 9.94 -4.75
CA ALA A 30 16.63 10.37 -6.09
C ALA A 30 16.68 9.17 -7.06
N ASP A 31 17.25 8.04 -6.63
CA ASP A 31 17.33 6.82 -7.43
C ASP A 31 15.94 6.28 -7.79
N ALA A 32 14.99 6.32 -6.85
CA ALA A 32 13.60 5.93 -7.12
C ALA A 32 12.95 6.79 -8.21
N ILE A 33 13.19 8.11 -8.20
CA ILE A 33 12.69 9.01 -9.24
C ILE A 33 13.29 8.66 -10.59
N VAL A 34 14.62 8.47 -10.67
CA VAL A 34 15.30 8.11 -11.91
C VAL A 34 14.76 6.79 -12.46
N ASN A 35 14.58 5.80 -11.60
CA ASN A 35 13.99 4.51 -11.99
C ASN A 35 12.60 4.71 -12.60
N ILE A 36 11.70 5.42 -11.92
CA ILE A 36 10.34 5.71 -12.42
C ILE A 36 10.36 6.39 -13.80
N MET A 37 11.29 7.30 -14.04
CA MET A 37 11.46 7.98 -15.33
C MET A 37 11.90 7.04 -16.45
N GLN A 38 12.67 6.00 -16.12
CA GLN A 38 13.18 5.01 -17.07
C GLN A 38 12.20 3.87 -17.37
N MET A 39 11.21 3.65 -16.51
CA MET A 39 10.19 2.63 -16.70
C MET A 39 9.34 2.89 -17.96
N SER A 40 8.76 1.82 -18.50
CA SER A 40 7.69 1.90 -19.48
C SER A 40 6.37 2.38 -18.83
N ASP A 41 5.44 2.88 -19.67
CA ASP A 41 4.09 3.23 -19.21
C ASP A 41 3.37 2.02 -18.60
N ALA A 42 3.56 0.83 -19.16
CA ALA A 42 2.94 -0.40 -18.68
C ALA A 42 3.40 -0.75 -17.26
N GLU A 43 4.69 -0.67 -16.97
CA GLU A 43 5.22 -0.93 -15.64
C GLU A 43 4.70 0.08 -14.61
N ARG A 44 4.67 1.37 -14.97
CA ARG A 44 4.08 2.42 -14.12
C ARG A 44 2.60 2.18 -13.84
N LEU A 45 1.84 1.80 -14.86
CA LEU A 45 0.41 1.50 -14.73
C LEU A 45 0.17 0.28 -13.83
N ASN A 46 0.99 -0.75 -13.94
CA ASN A 46 0.89 -1.95 -13.09
C ASN A 46 1.12 -1.61 -11.61
N ILE A 47 2.19 -0.86 -11.30
CA ILE A 47 2.45 -0.40 -9.93
C ILE A 47 1.28 0.43 -9.41
N ALA A 48 0.77 1.36 -10.21
CA ALA A 48 -0.34 2.21 -9.81
C ALA A 48 -1.66 1.43 -9.63
N ALA A 49 -1.89 0.37 -10.41
CA ALA A 49 -3.04 -0.51 -10.24
C ALA A 49 -2.94 -1.33 -8.94
N ALA A 50 -1.77 -1.93 -8.67
CA ALA A 50 -1.50 -2.65 -7.43
C ALA A 50 -1.67 -1.73 -6.20
N ALA A 51 -1.13 -0.52 -6.27
CA ALA A 51 -1.28 0.49 -5.21
C ALA A 51 -2.75 0.83 -4.93
N ARG A 52 -3.55 1.08 -5.97
CA ARG A 52 -4.99 1.37 -5.83
C ARG A 52 -5.76 0.18 -5.25
N LYS A 53 -5.44 -1.04 -5.69
CA LYS A 53 -6.04 -2.25 -5.15
C LYS A 53 -5.75 -2.38 -3.66
N ARG A 54 -4.50 -2.21 -3.24
CA ARG A 54 -4.12 -2.22 -1.81
C ARG A 54 -4.85 -1.14 -1.03
N ALA A 55 -4.93 0.09 -1.56
CA ALA A 55 -5.61 1.21 -0.94
C ALA A 55 -7.11 0.93 -0.70
N SER A 56 -7.77 0.14 -1.56
CA SER A 56 -9.17 -0.23 -1.39
C SER A 56 -9.48 -0.98 -0.09
N ARG A 57 -8.48 -1.61 0.54
CA ARG A 57 -8.61 -2.29 1.84
C ARG A 57 -8.80 -1.33 3.01
N PHE A 58 -8.50 -0.05 2.82
CA PHE A 58 -8.56 0.99 3.83
C PHE A 58 -9.75 1.94 3.63
N SER A 59 -10.80 1.49 2.94
CA SER A 59 -12.04 2.25 2.79
C SER A 59 -12.90 2.17 4.06
N GLU A 60 -13.74 3.18 4.28
CA GLU A 60 -14.72 3.18 5.38
C GLU A 60 -15.69 2.01 5.29
N GLU A 61 -16.14 1.67 4.07
CA GLU A 61 -17.00 0.51 3.82
C GLU A 61 -16.32 -0.78 4.27
N ARG A 62 -15.04 -0.96 3.89
CA ARG A 62 -14.28 -2.15 4.29
C ARG A 62 -14.08 -2.20 5.81
N PHE A 63 -13.74 -1.06 6.42
CA PHE A 63 -13.64 -0.95 7.86
C PHE A 63 -14.95 -1.34 8.56
N TYR A 64 -16.09 -0.84 8.08
CA TYR A 64 -17.40 -1.12 8.66
C TYR A 64 -17.75 -2.61 8.60
N GLU A 65 -17.55 -3.26 7.45
CA GLU A 65 -17.79 -4.69 7.30
C GLU A 65 -16.86 -5.53 8.18
N ASP A 66 -15.56 -5.24 8.17
CA ASP A 66 -14.57 -5.97 8.97
C ASP A 66 -14.79 -5.78 10.47
N PHE A 67 -15.13 -4.56 10.91
CA PHE A 67 -15.43 -4.26 12.30
C PHE A 67 -16.66 -5.04 12.78
N LYS A 68 -17.78 -5.00 12.04
CA LYS A 68 -18.98 -5.78 12.37
C LYS A 68 -18.69 -7.26 12.46
N ALA A 69 -17.93 -7.81 11.50
CA ALA A 69 -17.57 -9.22 11.50
C ALA A 69 -16.75 -9.60 12.75
N ALA A 70 -15.81 -8.74 13.15
CA ALA A 70 -14.94 -8.96 14.31
C ALA A 70 -15.72 -8.92 15.64
N VAL A 71 -16.71 -8.05 15.78
CA VAL A 71 -17.47 -7.91 17.04
C VAL A 71 -18.69 -8.82 17.13
N ARG A 72 -19.17 -9.39 16.01
CA ARG A 72 -20.32 -10.31 15.97
C ARG A 72 -20.25 -11.44 17.01
N PRO A 73 -19.12 -12.14 17.22
CA PRO A 73 -19.04 -13.22 18.21
C PRO A 73 -19.25 -12.76 19.67
N VAL A 74 -19.09 -11.46 19.95
CA VAL A 74 -19.29 -10.90 21.30
C VAL A 74 -20.77 -10.60 21.56
N PHE A 75 -21.50 -10.19 20.52
CA PHE A 75 -22.91 -9.79 20.63
C PHE A 75 -23.91 -10.90 20.29
N CYS A 76 -23.48 -11.95 19.60
CA CYS A 76 -24.29 -13.10 19.23
C CYS A 76 -23.76 -14.35 19.93
N ASN A 77 -24.00 -14.44 21.24
CA ASN A 77 -24.12 -15.72 21.95
C ASN A 77 -25.59 -16.13 21.98
#